data_AF-A0A831LVT9-F1
#
_entry.id   AF-A0A831LVT9-F1
#
_cell.length_a   1.000
_cell.length_b   1.000
_cell.length_c   1.000
_cell.angle_alpha   90.00
_cell.angle_beta   90.00
_cell.angle_gamma   90.00
#
_symmetry.space_group_name_H-M   'P 1'
#
loop_
_entity.id
_entity.type
_entity.pdbx_description
1 polymer ?
#
loop_
_entity_poly.entity_id
_entity_poly.type
_entity_poly.pdbx_seq_one_letter_code
_entity_poly.pdbx_strand_id
1 'polypeptide(L)'
;RHQDLPAHISAMDVCTIPLSPPQWANIALPNKFFEYSACKKPILSRPIPDVEAIGGDHLSIYRDDEEFVALVGEAVRRPREVAVDAERFSWKRRAAEMEAVLEDLTR
;
A
#
# COMPACT_ATOMS: atom_id res chain seq x y z
N ARG A 1 -3.27 -13.22 16.10
CA ARG A 1 -4.66 -13.02 15.62
C ARG A 1 -4.68 -11.79 14.72
N HIS A 2 -5.70 -11.57 13.90
CA HIS A 2 -5.74 -10.40 13.00
C HIS A 2 -5.58 -9.05 13.74
N GLN A 3 -6.16 -8.94 14.95
CA GLN A 3 -6.05 -7.74 15.80
C GLN A 3 -4.61 -7.36 16.19
N ASP A 4 -3.66 -8.30 16.13
CA ASP A 4 -2.26 -8.05 16.51
C ASP A 4 -1.44 -7.51 15.32
N LEU A 5 -2.00 -7.59 14.10
CA LEU A 5 -1.34 -7.24 12.85
C LEU A 5 -0.85 -5.77 12.81
N PRO A 6 -1.62 -4.76 13.26
CA PRO A 6 -1.15 -3.38 13.24
C PRO A 6 0.10 -3.16 14.09
N ALA A 7 0.21 -3.87 15.23
CA ALA A 7 1.39 -3.77 16.10
C ALA A 7 2.64 -4.35 15.40
N HIS A 8 2.48 -5.47 14.70
CA HIS A 8 3.57 -6.06 13.92
C HIS A 8 4.01 -5.17 12.76
N ILE A 9 3.07 -4.62 11.98
CA ILE A 9 3.38 -3.71 10.87
C ILE A 9 4.04 -2.44 11.41
N SER A 10 3.53 -1.89 12.52
CA SER A 10 4.07 -0.67 13.14
C SER A 10 5.50 -0.83 13.66
N ALA A 11 5.96 -2.04 13.91
CA ALA A 11 7.33 -2.32 14.31
C ALA A 11 8.32 -2.45 13.13
N MET A 12 7.84 -2.51 11.88
CA MET A 12 8.70 -2.63 10.70
C MET A 12 9.33 -1.29 10.32
N ASP A 13 10.58 -1.32 9.87
CA ASP A 13 11.26 -0.16 9.26
C ASP A 13 10.73 0.13 7.84
N VAL A 14 10.43 -0.95 7.10
CA VAL A 14 9.92 -0.91 5.73
C VAL A 14 9.07 -2.14 5.44
N CYS A 15 7.98 -1.96 4.70
CA CYS A 15 7.08 -3.02 4.28
C CYS A 15 7.25 -3.32 2.79
N THR A 16 7.01 -4.56 2.36
CA THR A 16 7.27 -4.97 0.96
C THR A 16 6.03 -5.58 0.29
N ILE A 17 5.88 -5.33 -1.00
CA ILE A 17 4.87 -5.91 -1.89
C ILE A 17 5.60 -6.51 -3.12
N PRO A 18 6.24 -7.68 -2.96
CA PRO A 18 6.98 -8.34 -4.04
C PRO A 18 6.04 -9.18 -4.93
N LEU A 19 5.02 -8.55 -5.54
CA LEU A 19 4.02 -9.29 -6.31
C LEU A 19 4.65 -10.05 -7.49
N SER A 20 4.36 -11.34 -7.57
CA SER A 20 4.81 -12.26 -8.62
C SER A 20 3.79 -13.39 -8.76
N PRO A 21 3.48 -13.89 -9.98
CA PRO A 21 4.10 -13.55 -11.27
C PRO A 21 3.63 -12.19 -11.87
N PRO A 22 4.38 -11.61 -12.84
CA PRO A 22 4.10 -10.27 -13.38
C PRO A 22 2.69 -10.07 -13.95
N GLN A 23 2.05 -11.12 -14.46
CA GLN A 23 0.68 -11.01 -14.98
C GLN A 23 -0.36 -10.55 -13.95
N TRP A 24 -0.08 -10.75 -12.65
CA TRP A 24 -0.99 -10.32 -11.60
C TRP A 24 -0.98 -8.80 -11.37
N ALA A 25 0.09 -8.11 -11.77
CA ALA A 25 0.21 -6.66 -11.56
C ALA A 25 -0.95 -5.89 -12.22
N ASN A 26 -1.46 -6.34 -13.36
CA ASN A 26 -2.51 -5.65 -14.12
C ASN A 26 -3.93 -5.86 -13.56
N ILE A 27 -4.09 -6.70 -12.54
CA ILE A 27 -5.41 -7.03 -11.95
C ILE A 27 -5.41 -6.92 -10.42
N ALA A 28 -4.30 -6.47 -9.82
CA ALA A 28 -4.10 -6.51 -8.40
C ALA A 28 -4.11 -5.10 -7.81
N LEU A 29 -4.95 -4.93 -6.78
CA LEU A 29 -4.83 -3.85 -5.81
C LEU A 29 -4.75 -4.49 -4.41
N PRO A 30 -3.54 -4.78 -3.91
CA PRO A 30 -3.37 -5.61 -2.73
C PRO A 30 -3.77 -4.89 -1.44
N ASN A 31 -4.55 -5.57 -0.58
CA ASN A 31 -4.92 -5.06 0.76
C ASN A 31 -3.71 -4.61 1.60
N LYS A 32 -2.57 -5.29 1.43
CA LYS A 32 -1.30 -4.96 2.10
C LYS A 32 -0.90 -3.50 1.90
N PHE A 33 -1.15 -2.92 0.72
CA PHE A 33 -0.87 -1.51 0.48
C PHE A 33 -1.63 -0.62 1.47
N PHE A 34 -2.94 -0.86 1.64
CA PHE A 34 -3.77 -0.10 2.56
C PHE A 34 -3.41 -0.35 4.03
N GLU A 35 -3.11 -1.60 4.40
CA GLU A 35 -2.71 -1.97 5.76
C GLU A 35 -1.39 -1.28 6.18
N TYR A 36 -0.39 -1.29 5.30
CA TYR A 36 0.89 -0.62 5.53
C TYR A 36 0.75 0.91 5.55
N SER A 37 -0.08 1.44 4.64
CA SER A 37 -0.44 2.86 4.56
C SER A 37 -1.12 3.35 5.85
N ALA A 38 -2.06 2.57 6.38
CA ALA A 38 -2.75 2.89 7.63
C ALA A 38 -1.80 2.93 8.83
N CYS A 39 -0.75 2.10 8.81
CA CYS A 39 0.32 2.12 9.81
C CYS A 39 1.43 3.16 9.51
N LYS A 40 1.25 3.99 8.46
CA LYS A 40 2.20 5.03 8.02
C LYS A 40 3.61 4.48 7.75
N LYS A 41 3.69 3.28 7.17
CA LYS A 41 4.96 2.64 6.86
C LYS A 41 5.42 2.90 5.43
N PRO A 42 6.74 3.12 5.21
CA PRO A 42 7.31 3.07 3.87
C PRO A 42 7.04 1.71 3.21
N ILE A 43 6.72 1.73 1.92
CA ILE A 43 6.36 0.55 1.14
C ILE A 43 7.30 0.45 -0.06
N LEU A 44 7.93 -0.70 -0.23
CA LEU A 44 8.63 -1.06 -1.46
C LEU A 44 7.77 -2.05 -2.25
N SER A 45 7.49 -1.74 -3.51
CA SER A 45 6.66 -2.61 -4.36
C SER A 45 7.34 -2.89 -5.70
N ARG A 46 7.10 -4.08 -6.25
CA ARG A 46 7.22 -4.29 -7.71
C ARG A 46 6.19 -3.38 -8.43
N PRO A 47 6.39 -3.06 -9.72
CA PRO A 47 5.44 -2.23 -10.46
C PRO A 47 4.04 -2.86 -10.46
N ILE A 48 3.05 -2.11 -10.00
CA ILE A 48 1.63 -2.47 -9.97
C ILE A 48 0.86 -1.20 -10.32
N PRO A 49 0.28 -1.08 -11.52
CA PRO A 49 -0.33 0.16 -12.00
C PRO A 49 -1.32 0.80 -11.01
N ASP A 50 -2.21 0.00 -10.43
CA ASP A 50 -3.23 0.52 -9.49
C ASP A 50 -2.62 1.01 -8.17
N VAL A 51 -1.51 0.42 -7.72
CA VAL A 51 -0.78 0.88 -6.53
C VAL A 51 -0.01 2.16 -6.83
N GLU A 52 0.63 2.26 -8.00
CA GLU A 52 1.33 3.46 -8.45
C GLU A 52 0.36 4.64 -8.63
N ALA A 53 -0.86 4.37 -9.13
CA ALA A 53 -1.88 5.38 -9.37
C ALA A 53 -2.41 6.04 -8.09
N ILE A 54 -2.41 5.32 -6.96
CA ILE A 54 -2.91 5.82 -5.66
C ILE A 54 -1.81 6.04 -4.63
N GLY A 55 -0.59 5.59 -4.94
CA GLY A 55 0.60 5.75 -4.13
C GLY A 55 0.90 7.20 -3.82
N GLY A 56 1.52 7.42 -2.67
CA GLY A 56 2.00 8.74 -2.27
C GLY A 56 3.48 8.66 -1.90
N ASP A 57 3.92 9.62 -1.11
CA ASP A 57 5.31 9.74 -0.71
C ASP A 57 5.85 8.48 -0.01
N HIS A 58 5.02 7.62 0.56
CA HIS A 58 5.44 6.38 1.24
C HIS A 58 5.78 5.23 0.31
N LEU A 59 5.47 5.33 -0.98
CA LEU A 59 5.68 4.25 -1.95
C LEU A 59 6.97 4.46 -2.76
N SER A 60 7.82 3.44 -2.80
CA SER A 60 8.93 3.35 -3.76
C SER A 60 8.80 2.08 -4.60
N ILE A 61 9.07 2.21 -5.90
CA ILE A 61 8.99 1.09 -6.84
C ILE A 61 10.41 0.59 -7.17
N TYR A 62 10.60 -0.72 -7.12
CA TYR A 62 11.85 -1.38 -7.53
C TYR A 62 11.58 -2.37 -8.68
N ARG A 63 12.53 -2.47 -9.61
CA ARG A 63 12.41 -3.25 -10.87
C ARG A 63 13.36 -4.43 -10.92
N ASP A 64 14.35 -4.47 -10.04
CA ASP A 64 15.30 -5.55 -9.90
C ASP A 64 15.77 -5.69 -8.44
N ASP A 65 16.62 -6.68 -8.21
CA ASP A 65 17.09 -7.03 -6.87
C ASP A 65 18.13 -6.02 -6.35
N GLU A 66 18.85 -5.33 -7.24
CA GLU A 66 19.82 -4.30 -6.87
C GLU A 66 19.10 -3.05 -6.34
N GLU A 67 18.08 -2.57 -7.06
CA GLU A 67 17.21 -1.49 -6.63
C GLU A 67 16.51 -1.85 -5.30
N PHE A 68 16.04 -3.09 -5.16
CA PHE A 68 15.42 -3.56 -3.92
C PHE A 68 16.35 -3.43 -2.72
N VAL A 69 17.58 -3.98 -2.83
CA VAL A 69 18.57 -3.94 -1.75
C VAL A 69 18.96 -2.50 -1.42
N ALA A 70 19.14 -1.64 -2.43
CA ALA A 70 19.47 -0.24 -2.24
C ALA A 70 18.37 0.50 -1.44
N LEU A 71 17.12 0.33 -1.83
CA LEU A 71 15.96 0.99 -1.20
C LEU A 71 15.70 0.48 0.22
N VAL A 72 15.86 -0.81 0.48
CA VAL A 72 15.80 -1.36 1.85
C VAL A 72 16.89 -0.73 2.71
N GLY A 73 18.12 -0.66 2.19
CA GLY A 73 19.24 -0.04 2.91
C GLY A 73 19.03 1.44 3.20
N GLU A 74 18.41 2.18 2.27
CA GLU A 74 18.03 3.57 2.48
C GLU A 74 16.98 3.72 3.58
N ALA A 75 15.89 2.95 3.51
CA ALA A 75 14.79 3.01 4.48
C ALA A 75 15.26 2.74 5.92
N VAL A 76 16.18 1.78 6.10
CA VAL A 76 16.75 1.44 7.42
C VAL A 76 17.72 2.51 7.92
N ARG A 77 18.59 3.05 7.05
CA ARG A 77 19.59 4.06 7.46
C ARG A 77 19.00 5.45 7.67
N ARG A 78 17.91 5.77 6.99
CA ARG A 78 17.25 7.08 7.03
C ARG A 78 15.75 6.89 7.26
N PRO A 79 15.34 6.52 8.49
CA PRO A 79 13.94 6.49 8.84
C PRO A 79 13.33 7.87 8.60
N ARG A 80 12.20 7.90 7.90
CA ARG A 80 11.45 9.12 7.63
C ARG A 80 10.02 8.96 8.10
N GLU A 81 9.47 10.02 8.67
CA GLU A 81 8.03 10.11 8.83
C GLU A 81 7.38 10.24 7.46
N VAL A 82 6.27 9.53 7.26
CA VAL A 82 5.50 9.66 6.04
C VAL A 82 4.08 10.12 6.34
N ALA A 83 3.67 11.16 5.63
CA ALA A 83 2.30 11.64 5.65
C ALA A 83 1.45 10.74 4.75
N VAL A 84 0.48 10.06 5.34
CA VAL A 84 -0.48 9.21 4.61
C VAL A 84 -1.88 9.54 5.11
N ASP A 85 -2.74 9.97 4.20
CA ASP A 85 -4.18 10.09 4.46
C ASP A 85 -4.83 8.73 4.27
N ALA A 86 -4.78 7.90 5.31
CA ALA A 86 -5.40 6.58 5.30
C ALA A 86 -6.95 6.65 5.28
N GLU A 87 -7.53 7.75 5.76
CA GLU A 87 -8.99 7.92 5.79
C GLU A 87 -9.58 8.04 4.38
N ARG A 88 -8.79 8.56 3.42
CA ARG A 88 -9.14 8.54 1.98
C ARG A 88 -9.57 7.16 1.47
N PHE A 89 -9.01 6.10 2.04
CA PHE A 89 -9.27 4.72 1.63
C PHE A 89 -10.05 3.92 2.68
N SER A 90 -10.70 4.58 3.64
CA SER A 90 -11.44 3.88 4.68
C SER A 90 -12.62 3.09 4.10
N TRP A 91 -12.93 1.95 4.73
CA TRP A 91 -14.09 1.13 4.36
C TRP A 91 -15.39 1.93 4.43
N LYS A 92 -15.51 2.87 5.37
CA LYS A 92 -16.68 3.76 5.49
C LYS A 92 -16.87 4.59 4.22
N ARG A 93 -15.78 5.18 3.70
CA ARG A 93 -15.84 5.96 2.47
C ARG A 93 -16.09 5.08 1.24
N ARG A 94 -15.41 3.94 1.12
CA ARG A 94 -15.61 2.99 0.02
C ARG A 94 -17.05 2.47 -0.02
N ALA A 95 -17.65 2.18 1.14
CA ALA A 95 -19.04 1.76 1.26
C ALA A 95 -20.00 2.84 0.77
N ALA A 96 -19.83 4.09 1.23
CA ALA A 96 -20.66 5.21 0.78
C ALA A 96 -20.57 5.47 -0.73
N GLU A 97 -19.38 5.32 -1.33
CA GLU A 97 -19.19 5.44 -2.78
C GLU A 97 -19.91 4.32 -3.54
N MET A 98 -19.90 3.09 -3.00
CA MET A 98 -20.64 1.97 -3.58
C MET A 98 -22.16 2.14 -3.46
N GLU A 99 -22.64 2.58 -2.29
CA GLU A 99 -24.06 2.87 -2.03
C GLU A 99 -24.61 3.88 -3.04
N ALA A 100 -23.88 4.97 -3.31
CA ALA A 100 -24.28 5.96 -4.30
C ALA A 100 -24.45 5.38 -5.71
N VAL A 101 -23.56 4.47 -6.14
CA VAL A 101 -23.68 3.78 -7.43
C VAL A 101 -24.89 2.86 -7.47
N LEU A 102 -25.14 2.12 -6.38
CA LEU A 102 -26.30 1.23 -6.28
C LEU A 102 -27.62 2.01 -6.29
N GLU A 103 -27.69 3.13 -5.57
CA GLU A 103 -28.87 3.98 -5.56
C GLU A 103 -29.18 4.55 -6.96
N ASP A 104 -28.17 4.99 -7.69
CA ASP A 104 -28.32 5.50 -9.06
C ASP A 104 -28.89 4.45 -10.02
N LEU A 105 -28.44 3.19 -9.91
CA LEU A 105 -28.96 2.08 -10.71
C LEU A 105 -30.42 1.69 -10.41
N THR A 106 -30.92 2.08 -9.24
CA THR A 106 -32.29 1.76 -8.81
C THR A 106 -33.29 2.89 -9.04
N ARG A 107 -32.84 4.04 -9.53
CA ARG A 107 -33.69 5.17 -9.94
C ARG A 107 -34.18 4.99 -11.38
#